data_AF-A0A378WTY5-F1
#
_entry.id   AF-A0A378WTY5-F1
#
_cell.length_a   1.000
_cell.length_b   1.000
_cell.length_c   1.000
_cell.angle_alpha   90.00
_cell.angle_beta   90.00
_cell.angle_gamma   90.00
#
_symmetry.space_group_name_H-M   'P 1'
#
loop_
_entity.id
_entity.type
_entity.pdbx_description
1 polymer ?
#
loop_
_entity_poly.entity_id
_entity_poly.type
_entity_poly.pdbx_seq_one_letter_code
_entity_poly.pdbx_strand_id
1 'polypeptide(L)'
;MRPNRHSPGGVAVVAARPSAPIVAATLRRNGFRDLTVLGSTRLAGDRPPPAVHTMDFDGAHDLWRLRSDDGTTTASVVILADADLDPRRIAGVGADLHTLLADGRVAHLGTAMHEMPNLFWTHSPAGANWPHYPVHARAEYAARCIAAMHRAGCTRIQVRRAVQHESARRWAADPRPGRRLPRPDRDHFDTTVAAERAPAYEYAGPAVLDAPGAELAVTVALNGHPDPIDGRYHWYGRLTSAEAGRLPDPGRGAVSLRVPGGEPAPGRLQERDPWGNLRIAGIGRPPFPLADNGIH
;
A
#
# COMPACT_ATOMS: atom_id res chain seq x y z
N MET A 1 6.32 -26.89 -17.30
CA MET A 1 5.80 -25.99 -16.24
C MET A 1 6.84 -25.96 -15.12
N ARG A 2 7.63 -24.88 -15.00
CA ARG A 2 8.69 -24.78 -13.98
C ARG A 2 8.10 -24.24 -12.68
N PRO A 3 8.56 -24.71 -11.51
CA PRO A 3 7.98 -24.32 -10.22
C PRO A 3 8.25 -22.84 -9.94
N ASN A 4 7.22 -22.20 -9.39
CA ASN A 4 7.19 -20.79 -9.02
C ASN A 4 8.17 -20.58 -7.84
N ARG A 5 9.35 -20.01 -8.11
CA ARG A 5 10.37 -19.73 -7.08
C ARG A 5 9.87 -18.60 -6.17
N HIS A 6 9.16 -18.96 -5.10
CA HIS A 6 8.82 -18.04 -4.03
C HIS A 6 10.02 -17.93 -3.08
N SER A 7 10.88 -16.93 -3.32
CA SER A 7 11.79 -16.42 -2.30
C SER A 7 11.17 -15.14 -1.71
N PRO A 8 11.23 -14.92 -0.38
CA PRO A 8 10.76 -13.67 0.23
C PRO A 8 11.47 -12.51 -0.47
N GLY A 9 10.70 -11.66 -1.14
CA GLY A 9 11.15 -10.93 -2.33
C GLY A 9 12.39 -10.05 -2.08
N GLY A 10 13.46 -10.29 -2.84
CA GLY A 10 14.62 -9.41 -2.92
C GLY A 10 14.31 -8.06 -3.59
N VAL A 11 15.35 -7.26 -3.82
CA VAL A 11 15.22 -5.99 -4.57
C VAL A 11 15.40 -6.28 -6.07
N ALA A 12 14.41 -5.91 -6.88
CA ALA A 12 14.53 -5.93 -8.32
C ALA A 12 14.97 -4.57 -8.86
N VAL A 13 15.99 -4.57 -9.72
CA VAL A 13 16.42 -3.41 -10.50
C VAL A 13 15.99 -3.63 -11.95
N VAL A 14 15.04 -2.83 -12.42
CA VAL A 14 14.56 -2.90 -13.80
C VAL A 14 15.24 -1.80 -14.60
N ALA A 15 15.95 -2.15 -15.68
CA ALA A 15 16.78 -1.22 -16.41
C ALA A 15 16.95 -1.58 -17.89
N ALA A 16 17.06 -0.59 -18.78
CA ALA A 16 17.40 -0.79 -20.18
C ALA A 16 18.93 -0.88 -20.46
N ARG A 17 19.80 -0.68 -19.45
CA ARG A 17 21.24 -0.28 -19.57
C ARG A 17 21.36 1.15 -20.12
N PRO A 18 22.30 2.03 -19.66
CA PRO A 18 23.52 1.81 -18.86
C PRO A 18 23.42 1.98 -17.34
N SER A 19 22.26 2.33 -16.77
CA SER A 19 22.19 2.69 -15.34
C SER A 19 22.27 1.52 -14.35
N ALA A 20 21.96 0.29 -14.79
CA ALA A 20 21.86 -0.89 -13.92
C ALA A 20 23.12 -1.18 -13.06
N PRO A 21 24.36 -1.13 -13.60
CA PRO A 21 25.56 -1.37 -12.80
C PRO A 21 25.77 -0.34 -11.68
N ILE A 22 25.45 0.93 -11.93
CA ILE A 22 25.58 2.01 -10.95
C ILE A 22 24.61 1.79 -9.79
N VAL A 23 23.36 1.45 -10.10
CA VAL A 23 22.32 1.17 -9.11
C VAL A 23 22.68 -0.08 -8.30
N ALA A 24 23.02 -1.19 -8.97
CA ALA A 24 23.41 -2.43 -8.31
C ALA A 24 24.65 -2.26 -7.42
N ALA A 25 25.68 -1.54 -7.87
CA ALA A 25 26.86 -1.26 -7.06
C ALA A 25 26.53 -0.42 -5.81
N THR A 26 25.63 0.56 -5.96
CA THR A 26 25.18 1.39 -4.84
C THR A 26 24.40 0.58 -3.81
N LEU A 27 23.49 -0.29 -4.24
CA LEU A 27 22.76 -1.21 -3.36
C LEU A 27 23.70 -2.18 -2.64
N ARG A 28 24.68 -2.77 -3.35
CA ARG A 28 25.67 -3.68 -2.75
C ARG A 28 26.54 -3.02 -1.69
N ARG A 29 26.91 -1.74 -1.88
CA ARG A 29 27.64 -0.96 -0.86
C ARG A 29 26.78 -0.70 0.38
N ASN A 30 25.47 -0.58 0.21
CA ASN A 30 24.50 -0.44 1.30
C ASN A 30 24.04 -1.79 1.89
N GLY A 31 24.74 -2.90 1.59
CA GLY A 31 24.49 -4.21 2.21
C GLY A 31 23.45 -5.09 1.53
N PHE A 32 22.82 -4.63 0.44
CA PHE A 32 21.85 -5.45 -0.28
C PHE A 32 22.56 -6.49 -1.17
N ARG A 33 22.31 -7.78 -0.87
CA ARG A 33 22.90 -8.92 -1.60
C ARG A 33 21.90 -9.64 -2.49
N ASP A 34 20.64 -9.72 -2.07
CA ASP A 34 19.55 -10.30 -2.84
C ASP A 34 19.01 -9.28 -3.86
N LEU A 35 19.69 -9.22 -5.01
CA LEU A 35 19.42 -8.28 -6.09
C LEU A 35 19.20 -9.03 -7.40
N THR A 36 18.07 -8.77 -8.06
CA THR A 36 17.81 -9.27 -9.42
C THR A 36 17.79 -8.11 -10.40
N VAL A 37 18.56 -8.19 -11.49
CA VAL A 37 18.55 -7.18 -12.56
C VAL A 37 17.73 -7.71 -13.73
N LEU A 38 16.70 -6.97 -14.13
CA LEU A 38 15.78 -7.31 -15.21
C LEU A 38 15.84 -6.24 -16.32
N GLY A 39 15.55 -6.64 -17.55
CA GLY A 39 15.48 -5.73 -18.70
C GLY A 39 14.15 -4.99 -18.76
N SER A 40 14.07 -3.87 -19.46
CA SER A 40 12.80 -3.21 -19.82
C SER A 40 12.46 -3.30 -21.31
N THR A 41 13.44 -3.60 -22.17
CA THR A 41 13.28 -3.81 -23.62
C THR A 41 14.27 -4.88 -24.10
N ARG A 42 13.91 -5.64 -25.13
CA ARG A 42 14.79 -6.66 -25.73
C ARG A 42 15.85 -5.95 -26.58
N LEU A 43 17.04 -5.74 -26.03
CA LEU A 43 18.17 -5.23 -26.81
C LEU A 43 18.79 -6.33 -27.67
N ALA A 44 19.17 -6.01 -28.91
CA ALA A 44 19.93 -6.93 -29.76
C ALA A 44 21.38 -7.03 -29.27
N GLY A 45 21.80 -8.22 -28.83
CA GLY A 45 23.13 -8.50 -28.27
C GLY A 45 23.09 -9.74 -27.35
N ASP A 46 24.23 -10.09 -26.72
CA ASP A 46 24.38 -11.18 -25.74
C ASP A 46 23.14 -11.35 -24.86
N ARG A 47 22.73 -12.62 -24.61
CA ARG A 47 21.43 -13.00 -24.01
C ARG A 47 20.92 -11.93 -23.02
N PRO A 48 20.05 -11.01 -23.48
CA PRO A 48 19.66 -9.87 -22.67
C PRO A 48 18.84 -10.35 -21.47
N PRO A 49 18.85 -9.61 -20.35
CA PRO A 49 17.95 -9.93 -19.24
C PRO A 49 16.50 -9.88 -19.76
N PRO A 50 15.61 -10.75 -19.24
CA PRO A 50 14.24 -10.85 -19.73
C PRO A 50 13.56 -9.49 -19.63
N ALA A 51 12.93 -9.04 -20.73
CA ALA A 51 12.30 -7.74 -20.77
C ALA A 51 11.00 -7.78 -19.97
N VAL A 52 10.91 -6.95 -18.94
CA VAL A 52 9.68 -6.71 -18.20
C VAL A 52 8.74 -5.92 -19.10
N HIS A 53 7.51 -6.42 -19.27
CA HIS A 53 6.50 -5.77 -20.10
C HIS A 53 5.39 -5.12 -19.27
N THR A 54 5.09 -5.63 -18.06
CA THR A 54 4.07 -5.07 -17.15
C THR A 54 4.45 -5.34 -15.70
N MET A 55 3.94 -4.49 -14.81
CA MET A 55 4.15 -4.56 -13.37
C MET A 55 2.87 -4.24 -12.60
N ASP A 56 2.52 -5.05 -11.62
CA ASP A 56 1.41 -4.81 -10.69
C ASP A 56 1.84 -5.00 -9.24
N PHE A 57 1.35 -4.14 -8.34
CA PHE A 57 1.60 -4.27 -6.91
C PHE A 57 0.52 -5.10 -6.21
N ASP A 58 0.94 -6.19 -5.59
CA ASP A 58 0.11 -7.02 -4.73
C ASP A 58 0.06 -6.45 -3.31
N GLY A 59 -0.99 -5.67 -3.04
CA GLY A 59 -1.19 -5.03 -1.73
C GLY A 59 -1.41 -6.01 -0.56
N ALA A 60 -1.77 -7.26 -0.83
CA ALA A 60 -1.96 -8.27 0.23
C ALA A 60 -0.62 -8.83 0.75
N HIS A 61 0.40 -8.86 -0.11
CA HIS A 61 1.71 -9.45 0.21
C HIS A 61 2.87 -8.44 0.19
N ASP A 62 2.61 -7.18 -0.17
CA ASP A 62 3.62 -6.14 -0.40
C ASP A 62 4.68 -6.50 -1.45
N LEU A 63 4.25 -7.17 -2.52
CA LEU A 63 5.14 -7.62 -3.58
C LEU A 63 4.76 -6.98 -4.91
N TRP A 64 5.76 -6.50 -5.62
CA TRP A 64 5.64 -6.25 -7.05
C TRP A 64 5.67 -7.56 -7.82
N ARG A 65 4.73 -7.75 -8.74
CA ARG A 65 4.75 -8.82 -9.74
C ARG A 65 5.21 -8.21 -11.06
N LEU A 66 6.34 -8.69 -11.56
CA LEU A 66 6.96 -8.25 -12.80
C LEU A 66 6.77 -9.35 -13.84
N ARG A 67 6.01 -9.07 -14.89
CA ARG A 67 5.80 -10.03 -15.99
C ARG A 67 6.78 -9.72 -17.10
N SER A 68 7.52 -10.73 -17.51
CA SER A 68 8.61 -10.64 -18.49
C SER A 68 8.56 -11.78 -19.49
N ASP A 69 9.40 -11.72 -20.53
CA ASP A 69 9.51 -12.76 -21.56
C ASP A 69 9.69 -14.18 -21.01
N ASP A 70 10.42 -14.32 -19.89
CA ASP A 70 10.75 -15.61 -19.26
C ASP A 70 9.77 -16.01 -18.15
N GLY A 71 8.69 -15.23 -17.95
CA GLY A 71 7.66 -15.47 -16.95
C GLY A 71 7.54 -14.36 -15.90
N THR A 72 6.94 -14.70 -14.76
CA THR A 72 6.67 -13.76 -13.67
C THR A 72 7.75 -13.85 -12.59
N THR A 73 8.30 -12.70 -12.20
CA THR A 73 9.20 -12.53 -11.07
C THR A 73 8.52 -11.68 -10.01
N THR A 74 8.71 -11.99 -8.73
CA THR A 74 8.23 -11.15 -7.62
C THR A 74 9.37 -10.45 -6.91
N ALA A 75 9.16 -9.23 -6.45
CA ALA A 75 10.13 -8.46 -5.69
C ALA A 75 9.46 -7.66 -4.57
N SER A 76 10.09 -7.53 -3.40
CA SER A 76 9.56 -6.67 -2.34
C SER A 76 9.70 -5.21 -2.69
N VAL A 77 10.82 -4.85 -3.34
CA VAL A 77 11.13 -3.49 -3.78
C VAL A 77 11.56 -3.51 -5.24
N VAL A 78 11.11 -2.51 -5.99
CA VAL A 78 11.52 -2.26 -7.37
C VAL A 78 12.22 -0.92 -7.46
N ILE A 79 13.35 -0.88 -8.17
CA ILE A 79 13.99 0.36 -8.62
C ILE A 79 13.94 0.41 -10.15
N LEU A 80 13.20 1.38 -10.70
CA LEU A 80 13.19 1.67 -12.12
C LEU A 80 14.40 2.56 -12.47
N ALA A 81 15.36 1.93 -13.14
CA ALA A 81 16.65 2.50 -13.43
C ALA A 81 16.87 2.60 -14.95
N ASP A 82 16.45 3.73 -15.53
CA ASP A 82 16.60 3.98 -16.96
C ASP A 82 15.80 2.95 -17.78
N ALA A 83 14.53 2.82 -17.44
CA ALA A 83 13.63 1.81 -17.99
C ALA A 83 12.44 2.52 -18.63
N ASP A 84 12.32 2.39 -19.96
CA ASP A 84 11.20 2.95 -20.71
C ASP A 84 10.01 1.98 -20.73
N LEU A 85 9.42 1.80 -19.55
CA LEU A 85 8.16 1.07 -19.39
C LEU A 85 7.00 2.04 -19.62
N ASP A 86 6.05 1.65 -20.48
CA ASP A 86 4.80 2.38 -20.64
C ASP A 86 4.12 2.56 -19.27
N PRO A 87 3.87 3.81 -18.81
CA PRO A 87 3.24 4.07 -17.53
C PRO A 87 1.90 3.36 -17.33
N ARG A 88 1.15 3.06 -18.40
CA ARG A 88 -0.13 2.32 -18.33
C ARG A 88 0.05 0.87 -17.90
N ARG A 89 1.28 0.36 -17.96
CA ARG A 89 1.65 -1.01 -17.62
C ARG A 89 2.24 -1.14 -16.22
N ILE A 90 2.22 -0.05 -15.44
CA ILE A 90 2.68 -0.02 -14.05
C ILE A 90 1.47 0.30 -13.17
N ALA A 91 0.89 -0.74 -12.58
CA ALA A 91 -0.27 -0.64 -11.70
C ALA A 91 0.17 -0.66 -10.22
N GLY A 92 -0.10 0.43 -9.51
CA GLY A 92 0.13 0.55 -8.08
C GLY A 92 -1.09 0.16 -7.26
N VAL A 93 -1.26 0.80 -6.10
CA VAL A 93 -2.46 0.65 -5.27
C VAL A 93 -3.51 1.64 -5.74
N GLY A 94 -4.67 1.13 -6.19
CA GLY A 94 -5.83 1.97 -6.55
C GLY A 94 -5.70 2.81 -7.83
N ALA A 95 -4.50 2.95 -8.41
CA ALA A 95 -4.26 3.65 -9.67
C ALA A 95 -3.03 3.10 -10.41
N ASP A 96 -3.03 3.24 -11.74
CA ASP A 96 -1.83 3.06 -12.56
C ASP A 96 -1.02 4.36 -12.69
N LEU A 97 0.25 4.23 -13.09
CA LEU A 97 1.16 5.38 -13.20
C LEU A 97 0.72 6.37 -14.28
N HIS A 98 0.05 5.93 -15.35
CA HIS A 98 -0.44 6.83 -16.39
C HIS A 98 -1.53 7.77 -15.84
N THR A 99 -2.49 7.25 -15.07
CA THR A 99 -3.51 8.07 -14.40
C THR A 99 -2.86 9.09 -13.47
N LEU A 100 -1.90 8.66 -12.64
CA LEU A 100 -1.22 9.58 -11.72
C LEU A 100 -0.44 10.67 -12.46
N LEU A 101 0.24 10.34 -13.56
CA LEU A 101 0.95 11.32 -14.37
C LEU A 101 -0.03 12.30 -15.07
N ALA A 102 -1.17 11.79 -15.57
CA ALA A 102 -2.22 12.61 -16.19
C ALA A 102 -2.84 13.60 -15.18
N ASP A 103 -2.96 13.21 -13.91
CA ASP A 103 -3.35 14.09 -12.80
C ASP A 103 -2.26 15.12 -12.41
N GLY A 104 -1.15 15.17 -13.12
CA GLY A 104 -0.03 16.08 -12.84
C GLY A 104 0.76 15.71 -11.59
N ARG A 105 0.75 14.43 -11.15
CA ARG A 105 1.50 14.02 -9.96
C ARG A 105 3.00 14.14 -10.20
N VAL A 106 3.66 14.76 -9.22
CA VAL A 106 5.12 14.88 -9.15
C VAL A 106 5.64 13.92 -8.08
N ALA A 107 6.59 13.07 -8.45
CA ALA A 107 7.25 12.20 -7.48
C ALA A 107 8.03 13.03 -6.44
N HIS A 108 7.95 12.62 -5.17
CA HIS A 108 8.71 13.22 -4.09
C HIS A 108 10.21 13.13 -4.39
N LEU A 109 10.84 14.30 -4.52
CA LEU A 109 12.25 14.44 -4.90
C LEU A 109 12.64 13.71 -6.21
N GLY A 110 11.67 13.39 -7.07
CA GLY A 110 11.89 12.60 -8.28
C GLY A 110 12.30 11.14 -8.03
N THR A 111 11.95 10.58 -6.86
CA THR A 111 12.41 9.25 -6.41
C THR A 111 11.32 8.28 -5.98
N ALA A 112 10.19 8.74 -5.44
CA ALA A 112 9.14 7.88 -4.89
C ALA A 112 7.78 8.58 -4.99
N MET A 113 6.70 7.80 -5.04
CA MET A 113 5.35 8.33 -5.21
C MET A 113 4.33 7.60 -4.32
N HIS A 114 3.38 8.34 -3.76
CA HIS A 114 2.17 7.82 -3.15
C HIS A 114 1.34 7.05 -4.19
N GLU A 115 0.65 5.99 -3.77
CA GLU A 115 0.01 4.94 -4.58
C GLU A 115 0.97 3.99 -5.32
N MET A 116 2.29 4.24 -5.22
CA MET A 116 3.34 3.38 -5.78
C MET A 116 4.28 2.89 -4.66
N PRO A 117 3.77 2.08 -3.72
CA PRO A 117 4.57 1.56 -2.62
C PRO A 117 5.74 0.71 -3.13
N ASN A 118 6.84 0.72 -2.37
CA ASN A 118 8.05 -0.04 -2.66
C ASN A 118 8.64 0.20 -4.07
N LEU A 119 8.22 1.26 -4.76
CA LEU A 119 8.70 1.63 -6.08
C LEU A 119 9.54 2.89 -5.97
N PHE A 120 10.78 2.79 -6.42
CA PHE A 120 11.69 3.92 -6.51
C PHE A 120 12.15 4.14 -7.95
N TRP A 121 12.50 5.38 -8.27
CA TRP A 121 13.01 5.76 -9.58
C TRP A 121 14.39 6.38 -9.47
N THR A 122 15.25 6.05 -10.44
CA THR A 122 16.51 6.78 -10.65
C THR A 122 16.51 7.59 -11.94
N HIS A 123 15.35 7.72 -12.59
CA HIS A 123 15.11 8.55 -13.77
C HIS A 123 13.65 9.02 -13.76
N SER A 124 13.36 10.13 -14.43
CA SER A 124 11.97 10.59 -14.58
C SER A 124 11.35 9.90 -15.80
N PRO A 125 10.05 9.56 -15.79
CA PRO A 125 9.36 9.11 -16.99
C PRO A 125 9.48 10.14 -18.12
N ALA A 126 9.44 9.67 -19.37
CA ALA A 126 9.52 10.55 -20.53
C ALA A 126 8.43 11.64 -20.47
N GLY A 127 8.83 12.90 -20.64
CA GLY A 127 7.93 14.05 -20.59
C GLY A 127 7.48 14.50 -19.18
N ALA A 128 7.85 13.79 -18.10
CA ALA A 128 7.48 14.18 -16.75
C ALA A 128 8.34 15.35 -16.23
N ASN A 129 7.69 16.43 -15.78
CA ASN A 129 8.36 17.56 -15.13
C ASN A 129 8.62 17.28 -13.64
N TRP A 130 9.59 16.40 -13.36
CA TRP A 130 9.99 16.03 -12.00
C TRP A 130 11.35 16.60 -11.60
N PRO A 131 11.63 16.79 -10.30
CA PRO A 131 12.96 17.13 -9.82
C PRO A 131 14.02 16.15 -10.35
N HIS A 132 15.05 16.67 -11.00
CA HIS A 132 16.12 15.86 -11.57
C HIS A 132 17.36 15.82 -10.67
N TYR A 133 17.72 14.62 -10.23
CA TYR A 133 18.95 14.35 -9.48
C TYR A 133 19.79 13.26 -10.16
N PRO A 134 21.11 13.21 -9.95
CA PRO A 134 21.97 12.16 -10.50
C PRO A 134 21.50 10.75 -10.12
N VAL A 135 21.64 9.78 -11.04
CA VAL A 135 21.24 8.37 -10.85
C VAL A 135 21.78 7.79 -9.53
N HIS A 136 23.07 7.99 -9.25
CA HIS A 136 23.70 7.49 -8.03
C HIS A 136 23.08 8.08 -6.75
N ALA A 137 22.68 9.36 -6.78
CA ALA A 137 22.11 10.03 -5.62
C ALA A 137 20.70 9.51 -5.33
N ARG A 138 19.90 9.25 -6.37
CA ARG A 138 18.58 8.63 -6.24
C ARG A 138 18.68 7.17 -5.80
N ALA A 139 19.64 6.42 -6.32
CA ALA A 139 19.90 5.04 -5.88
C ALA A 139 20.33 4.98 -4.41
N GLU A 140 21.18 5.91 -3.96
CA GLU A 140 21.59 6.03 -2.56
C GLU A 140 20.41 6.43 -1.66
N TYR A 141 19.55 7.33 -2.12
CA TYR A 141 18.32 7.70 -1.40
C TYR A 141 17.38 6.49 -1.24
N ALA A 142 17.10 5.76 -2.33
CA ALA A 142 16.31 4.54 -2.30
C ALA A 142 16.93 3.49 -1.36
N ALA A 143 18.24 3.25 -1.45
CA ALA A 143 18.94 2.31 -0.57
C ALA A 143 18.75 2.65 0.92
N ARG A 144 18.80 3.94 1.28
CA ARG A 144 18.56 4.40 2.67
C ARG A 144 17.11 4.22 3.11
N CYS A 145 16.14 4.49 2.23
CA CYS A 145 14.72 4.21 2.48
C CYS A 145 14.49 2.72 2.74
N ILE A 146 15.02 1.84 1.88
CA ILE A 146 14.88 0.39 2.00
C ILE A 146 15.56 -0.10 3.29
N ALA A 147 16.75 0.39 3.61
CA ALA A 147 17.45 0.03 4.84
C ALA A 147 16.70 0.50 6.10
N ALA A 148 16.03 1.65 6.06
CA ALA A 148 15.16 2.10 7.14
C ALA A 148 13.94 1.19 7.30
N MET A 149 13.26 0.84 6.19
CA MET A 149 12.13 -0.09 6.18
C MET A 149 12.52 -1.45 6.75
N HIS A 150 13.63 -2.05 6.29
CA HIS A 150 14.10 -3.34 6.78
C HIS A 150 14.49 -3.31 8.27
N ARG A 151 15.14 -2.24 8.74
CA ARG A 151 15.48 -2.07 10.16
C ARG A 151 14.23 -1.95 11.04
N ALA A 152 13.14 -1.39 10.52
CA ALA A 152 11.86 -1.33 11.20
C ALA A 152 11.04 -2.64 11.08
N GLY A 153 11.55 -3.68 10.40
CA GLY A 153 10.81 -4.93 10.17
C GLY A 153 9.60 -4.78 9.24
N CYS A 154 9.49 -3.67 8.52
CA CYS A 154 8.37 -3.36 7.64
C CYS A 154 8.55 -3.98 6.25
N THR A 155 7.43 -4.28 5.59
CA THR A 155 7.40 -4.85 4.22
C THR A 155 6.92 -3.86 3.17
N ARG A 156 6.31 -2.74 3.59
CA ARG A 156 5.87 -1.65 2.72
C ARG A 156 6.49 -0.34 3.16
N ILE A 157 6.94 0.46 2.19
CA ILE A 157 7.32 1.86 2.31
C ILE A 157 6.64 2.67 1.21
N GLN A 158 6.00 3.77 1.59
CA GLN A 158 5.33 4.66 0.66
C GLN A 158 5.44 6.10 1.14
N VAL A 159 5.55 7.06 0.22
CA VAL A 159 5.55 8.48 0.58
C VAL A 159 4.17 8.86 1.11
N ARG A 160 4.11 9.62 2.21
CA ARG A 160 2.87 10.18 2.74
C ARG A 160 2.24 11.15 1.75
N ARG A 161 0.92 11.09 1.58
CA ARG A 161 0.18 11.94 0.64
C ARG A 161 0.43 13.45 0.88
N ALA A 162 0.41 13.89 2.13
CA ALA A 162 0.66 15.28 2.49
C ALA A 162 2.09 15.74 2.13
N VAL A 163 3.08 14.85 2.31
CA VAL A 163 4.49 15.13 2.01
C VAL A 163 4.72 15.20 0.51
N GLN A 164 4.10 14.31 -0.27
CA GLN A 164 4.12 14.42 -1.72
C GLN A 164 3.46 15.72 -2.21
N HIS A 165 2.30 16.07 -1.64
CA HIS A 165 1.59 17.31 -1.99
C HIS A 165 2.45 18.55 -1.72
N GLU A 166 3.06 18.66 -0.54
CA GLU A 166 3.95 19.77 -0.20
C GLU A 166 5.21 19.78 -1.08
N SER A 167 5.81 18.61 -1.35
CA SER A 167 6.95 18.51 -2.26
C SER A 167 6.60 18.98 -3.68
N ALA A 168 5.41 18.65 -4.18
CA ALA A 168 4.93 19.07 -5.50
C ALA A 168 4.66 20.58 -5.52
N ARG A 169 4.04 21.13 -4.45
CA ARG A 169 3.81 22.57 -4.29
C ARG A 169 5.13 23.36 -4.33
N ARG A 170 6.16 22.90 -3.61
CA ARG A 170 7.48 23.53 -3.61
C ARG A 170 8.14 23.48 -4.98
N TRP A 171 8.05 22.33 -5.65
CA TRP A 171 8.57 22.18 -7.01
C TRP A 171 7.89 23.10 -8.02
N ALA A 172 6.56 23.25 -7.93
CA ALA A 172 5.81 24.17 -8.78
C ALA A 172 6.18 25.65 -8.53
N ALA A 173 6.48 26.01 -7.28
CA ALA A 173 6.89 27.37 -6.93
C ALA A 173 8.34 27.71 -7.35
N ASP A 174 9.26 26.76 -7.18
CA ASP A 174 10.66 26.90 -7.60
C ASP A 174 11.17 25.56 -8.16
N PRO A 175 11.15 25.36 -9.49
CA PRO A 175 11.53 24.12 -10.15
C PRO A 175 13.06 23.99 -10.28
N ARG A 176 13.79 24.35 -9.21
CA ARG A 176 15.24 24.23 -9.12
C ARG A 176 15.57 23.23 -8.02
N PRO A 177 16.03 22.02 -8.38
CA PRO A 177 16.38 21.04 -7.38
C PRO A 177 17.59 21.53 -6.59
N GLY A 178 17.64 21.19 -5.31
CA GLY A 178 18.83 21.44 -4.49
C GLY A 178 20.05 20.74 -5.08
N ARG A 179 21.26 21.20 -4.69
CA ARG A 179 22.52 20.58 -5.16
C ARG A 179 22.66 19.11 -4.76
N ARG A 180 21.96 18.65 -3.71
CA ARG A 180 22.04 17.29 -3.17
C ARG A 180 20.65 16.82 -2.74
N LEU A 181 20.40 15.53 -2.90
CA LEU A 181 19.26 14.88 -2.26
C LEU A 181 19.47 14.88 -0.73
N PRO A 182 18.47 15.29 0.07
CA PRO A 182 18.52 15.18 1.52
C PRO A 182 18.54 13.71 1.96
N ARG A 183 18.85 13.46 3.24
CA ARG A 183 18.61 12.14 3.82
C ARG A 183 17.09 11.88 3.88
N PRO A 184 16.63 10.64 3.68
CA PRO A 184 15.24 10.30 3.93
C PRO A 184 14.87 10.62 5.37
N ASP A 185 13.82 11.41 5.55
CA ASP A 185 13.17 11.60 6.84
C ASP A 185 12.15 10.47 7.04
N ARG A 186 12.12 9.85 8.22
CA ARG A 186 11.16 8.79 8.51
C ARG A 186 9.72 9.30 8.44
N ASP A 187 9.48 10.56 8.85
CA ASP A 187 8.14 11.13 8.94
C ASP A 187 7.58 11.49 7.56
N HIS A 188 8.40 11.36 6.50
CA HIS A 188 7.97 11.49 5.11
C HIS A 188 7.31 10.23 4.56
N PHE A 189 7.49 9.08 5.22
CA PHE A 189 7.05 7.78 4.72
C PHE A 189 6.09 7.10 5.71
N ASP A 190 5.13 6.39 5.13
CA ASP A 190 4.39 5.35 5.84
C ASP A 190 5.11 4.03 5.62
N THR A 191 5.66 3.48 6.70
CA THR A 191 6.24 2.13 6.72
C THR A 191 5.35 1.22 7.52
N THR A 192 4.92 0.11 6.93
CA THR A 192 3.98 -0.81 7.57
C THR A 192 4.27 -2.26 7.17
N VAL A 193 3.74 -3.21 7.94
CA VAL A 193 3.65 -4.63 7.53
C VAL A 193 2.26 -4.99 7.01
N ALA A 194 2.14 -6.05 6.21
CA ALA A 194 0.84 -6.56 5.74
C ALA A 194 -0.16 -6.78 6.89
N ALA A 195 0.30 -7.27 8.04
CA ALA A 195 -0.54 -7.47 9.22
C ALA A 195 -1.13 -6.17 9.81
N GLU A 196 -0.43 -5.03 9.71
CA GLU A 196 -0.92 -3.73 10.22
C GLU A 196 -1.98 -3.10 9.32
N ARG A 197 -1.98 -3.46 8.03
CA ARG A 197 -2.93 -2.96 7.03
C ARG A 197 -4.05 -3.94 6.73
N ALA A 198 -3.84 -5.22 7.01
CA ALA A 198 -4.94 -6.14 7.22
C ALA A 198 -5.80 -5.47 8.29
N PRO A 199 -7.07 -5.21 8.02
CA PRO A 199 -7.91 -4.59 9.02
C PRO A 199 -7.90 -5.53 10.24
N ALA A 200 -7.22 -5.09 11.31
CA ALA A 200 -7.22 -5.78 12.58
C ALA A 200 -8.63 -5.62 13.11
N TYR A 201 -9.50 -6.57 12.75
CA TYR A 201 -10.84 -6.68 13.28
C TYR A 201 -10.75 -7.52 14.54
N GLU A 202 -11.19 -7.00 15.68
CA GLU A 202 -11.38 -7.80 16.89
C GLU A 202 -12.38 -8.94 16.66
N TYR A 203 -13.31 -8.77 15.71
CA TYR A 203 -14.16 -9.83 15.21
C TYR A 203 -14.49 -9.66 13.73
N ALA A 204 -14.27 -10.69 12.90
CA ALA A 204 -14.75 -10.75 11.54
C ALA A 204 -15.42 -12.11 11.26
N GLY A 205 -16.68 -12.09 10.84
CA GLY A 205 -17.46 -13.31 10.70
C GLY A 205 -18.98 -13.08 10.63
N PRO A 206 -19.77 -14.16 10.69
CA PRO A 206 -21.22 -14.06 10.65
C PRO A 206 -21.78 -13.39 11.92
N ALA A 207 -22.90 -12.69 11.78
CA ALA A 207 -23.65 -12.08 12.86
C ALA A 207 -25.14 -12.00 12.51
N VAL A 208 -25.96 -11.72 13.51
CA VAL A 208 -27.39 -11.43 13.37
C VAL A 208 -27.60 -9.97 13.77
N LEU A 209 -28.14 -9.18 12.85
CA LEU A 209 -28.60 -7.81 13.08
C LEU A 209 -30.10 -7.86 13.39
N ASP A 210 -30.47 -7.52 14.61
CA ASP A 210 -31.84 -7.30 15.03
C ASP A 210 -32.18 -5.83 14.79
N ALA A 211 -33.03 -5.58 13.79
CA ALA A 211 -33.52 -4.26 13.42
C ALA A 211 -35.06 -4.22 13.54
N PRO A 212 -35.66 -3.03 13.69
CA PRO A 212 -37.11 -2.92 13.81
C PRO A 212 -37.84 -3.64 12.65
N GLY A 213 -38.53 -4.74 12.98
CA GLY A 213 -39.31 -5.54 12.04
C GLY A 213 -38.56 -6.66 11.32
N ALA A 214 -37.26 -6.88 11.55
CA ALA A 214 -36.53 -8.00 10.95
C ALA A 214 -35.23 -8.37 11.70
N GLU A 215 -34.97 -9.68 11.83
CA GLU A 215 -33.63 -10.20 12.10
C GLU A 215 -32.94 -10.57 10.77
N LEU A 216 -31.71 -10.10 10.60
CA LEU A 216 -30.97 -10.22 9.35
C LEU A 216 -29.64 -10.93 9.59
N ALA A 217 -29.40 -12.02 8.85
CA ALA A 217 -28.09 -12.64 8.79
C ALA A 217 -27.13 -11.73 8.00
N VAL A 218 -26.03 -11.36 8.64
CA VAL A 218 -25.03 -10.44 8.10
C VAL A 218 -23.63 -11.01 8.29
N THR A 219 -22.69 -10.59 7.44
CA THR A 219 -21.25 -10.76 7.72
C THR A 219 -20.70 -9.42 8.17
N VAL A 220 -20.00 -9.44 9.30
CA VAL A 220 -19.49 -8.25 9.95
C VAL A 220 -17.97 -8.25 10.05
N ALA A 221 -17.43 -7.05 10.14
CA ALA A 221 -16.07 -6.81 10.53
C ALA A 221 -16.06 -5.67 11.54
N LEU A 222 -15.74 -5.99 12.79
CA LEU A 222 -15.94 -5.15 13.98
C LEU A 222 -14.63 -4.87 14.70
N ASN A 223 -14.58 -3.70 15.33
CA ASN A 223 -13.50 -3.22 16.18
C ASN A 223 -14.06 -2.38 17.31
N GLY A 224 -13.23 -2.08 18.31
CA GLY A 224 -13.49 -0.99 19.21
C GLY A 224 -12.25 -0.51 19.94
N HIS A 225 -12.47 0.42 20.86
CA HIS A 225 -11.46 0.92 21.79
C HIS A 225 -12.16 1.52 23.02
N PRO A 226 -11.47 1.58 24.18
CA PRO A 226 -11.87 2.49 25.24
C PRO A 226 -11.72 3.94 24.76
N ASP A 227 -12.75 4.77 24.96
CA ASP A 227 -12.71 6.21 24.71
C ASP A 227 -12.35 6.94 26.01
N PRO A 228 -11.25 7.72 26.05
CA PRO A 228 -10.78 8.38 27.26
C PRO A 228 -11.64 9.59 27.67
N ILE A 229 -12.51 10.10 26.80
CA ILE A 229 -13.32 11.29 27.05
C ILE A 229 -14.53 10.92 27.92
N ASP A 230 -15.18 9.80 27.62
CA ASP A 230 -16.37 9.34 28.36
C ASP A 230 -16.12 8.08 29.20
N GLY A 231 -14.95 7.47 29.10
CA GLY A 231 -14.54 6.27 29.83
C GLY A 231 -15.28 5.00 29.38
N ARG A 232 -15.95 5.03 28.23
CA ARG A 232 -16.73 3.89 27.72
C ARG A 232 -16.00 3.19 26.58
N TYR A 233 -16.34 1.94 26.33
CA TYR A 233 -15.86 1.23 25.15
C TYR A 233 -16.70 1.64 23.94
N HIS A 234 -16.09 2.18 22.89
CA HIS A 234 -16.75 2.50 21.63
C HIS A 234 -16.40 1.41 20.63
N TRP A 235 -17.41 0.80 20.04
CA TRP A 235 -17.22 -0.23 19.03
C TRP A 235 -17.91 0.16 17.73
N TYR A 236 -17.36 -0.28 16.62
CA TYR A 236 -17.82 0.07 15.29
C TYR A 236 -17.45 -1.02 14.29
N GLY A 237 -18.08 -0.99 13.12
CA GLY A 237 -17.76 -1.92 12.07
C GLY A 237 -18.60 -1.75 10.83
N ARG A 238 -18.48 -2.75 9.96
CA ARG A 238 -19.21 -2.81 8.70
C ARG A 238 -20.08 -4.06 8.68
N LEU A 239 -21.24 -3.93 8.05
CA LEU A 239 -22.22 -4.98 7.80
C LEU A 239 -22.31 -5.21 6.31
N THR A 240 -22.32 -6.48 5.91
CA THR A 240 -22.60 -6.94 4.55
C THR A 240 -23.67 -8.03 4.60
N SER A 241 -24.54 -8.07 3.60
CA SER A 241 -25.60 -9.08 3.46
C SER A 241 -25.40 -9.81 2.13
N ALA A 242 -25.61 -11.13 2.11
CA ALA A 242 -25.57 -11.92 0.88
C ALA A 242 -26.67 -11.50 -0.11
N GLU A 243 -27.76 -10.92 0.40
CA GLU A 243 -28.82 -10.32 -0.39
C GLU A 243 -28.75 -8.79 -0.28
N ALA A 244 -28.20 -8.16 -1.31
CA ALA A 244 -28.16 -6.70 -1.42
C ALA A 244 -29.61 -6.15 -1.48
N GLY A 245 -29.93 -5.20 -0.59
CA GLY A 245 -31.26 -4.58 -0.48
C GLY A 245 -32.10 -4.99 0.73
N ARG A 246 -31.67 -5.99 1.52
CA ARG A 246 -32.34 -6.36 2.78
C ARG A 246 -31.86 -5.58 4.02
N LEU A 247 -30.72 -4.89 3.92
CA LEU A 247 -30.26 -4.07 5.04
C LEU A 247 -31.20 -2.87 5.20
N PRO A 248 -31.61 -2.52 6.43
CA PRO A 248 -32.44 -1.35 6.68
C PRO A 248 -31.65 -0.07 6.38
N ASP A 249 -32.36 0.96 5.92
CA ASP A 249 -31.74 2.26 5.71
C ASP A 249 -31.23 2.85 7.04
N PRO A 250 -30.10 3.56 7.01
CA PRO A 250 -29.60 4.22 8.20
C PRO A 250 -30.61 5.25 8.71
N GLY A 251 -31.03 5.09 9.98
CA GLY A 251 -32.10 5.88 10.58
C GLY A 251 -31.94 6.04 12.10
N ARG A 252 -32.95 6.62 12.75
CA ARG A 252 -32.97 6.80 14.23
C ARG A 252 -33.35 5.53 15.00
N GLY A 253 -33.67 4.43 14.33
CA GLY A 253 -34.01 3.16 14.98
C GLY A 253 -32.82 2.59 15.73
N ALA A 254 -33.02 2.21 16.99
CA ALA A 254 -32.06 1.39 17.73
C ALA A 254 -31.99 0.01 17.09
N VAL A 255 -30.78 -0.50 16.88
CA VAL A 255 -30.54 -1.88 16.40
C VAL A 255 -29.73 -2.63 17.45
N SER A 256 -29.79 -3.95 17.44
CA SER A 256 -28.91 -4.80 18.23
C SER A 256 -28.12 -5.73 17.32
N LEU A 257 -26.83 -5.89 17.59
CA LEU A 257 -25.95 -6.78 16.83
C LEU A 257 -25.50 -7.93 17.71
N ARG A 258 -25.57 -9.16 17.20
CA ARG A 258 -25.17 -10.37 17.93
C ARG A 258 -24.24 -11.22 17.07
N VAL A 259 -23.08 -11.58 17.60
CA VAL A 259 -22.19 -12.57 16.98
C VAL A 259 -22.45 -13.97 17.58
N PRO A 260 -22.08 -15.07 16.91
CA PRO A 260 -22.18 -16.42 17.47
C PRO A 260 -21.51 -16.54 18.84
N GLY A 261 -22.27 -17.00 19.84
CA GLY A 261 -21.79 -17.15 21.22
C GLY A 261 -21.61 -15.84 22.00
N GLY A 262 -21.91 -14.68 21.40
CA GLY A 262 -21.87 -13.38 22.05
C GLY A 262 -23.25 -12.87 22.49
N GLU A 263 -23.25 -11.93 23.43
CA GLU A 263 -24.46 -11.22 23.83
C GLU A 263 -24.84 -10.15 22.80
N PRO A 264 -26.14 -9.83 22.64
CA PRO A 264 -26.58 -8.74 21.78
C PRO A 264 -26.06 -7.39 22.28
N ALA A 265 -25.43 -6.62 21.40
CA ALA A 265 -24.93 -5.28 21.72
C ALA A 265 -25.75 -4.20 21.00
N PRO A 266 -26.22 -3.16 21.71
CA PRO A 266 -26.97 -2.07 21.09
C PRO A 266 -26.05 -1.23 20.21
N GLY A 267 -26.51 -0.97 18.98
CA GLY A 267 -25.79 -0.17 18.01
C GLY A 267 -26.72 0.76 17.24
N ARG A 268 -26.11 1.57 16.39
CA ARG A 268 -26.78 2.48 15.46
C ARG A 268 -26.15 2.37 14.09
N LEU A 269 -27.03 2.24 13.09
CA LEU A 269 -26.65 2.24 11.69
C LEU A 269 -26.35 3.67 11.25
N GLN A 270 -25.25 3.86 10.52
CA GLN A 270 -24.73 5.19 10.17
C GLN A 270 -24.83 5.48 8.68
N GLU A 271 -23.82 5.09 7.90
CA GLU A 271 -23.72 5.43 6.49
C GLU A 271 -23.77 4.16 5.67
N ARG A 272 -24.55 4.19 4.59
CA ARG A 272 -24.51 3.17 3.54
C ARG A 272 -23.57 3.66 2.45
N ASP A 273 -22.56 2.87 2.12
CA ASP A 273 -21.62 3.22 1.06
C ASP A 273 -22.21 2.94 -0.34
N PRO A 274 -21.61 3.47 -1.43
CA PRO A 274 -22.09 3.24 -2.79
C PRO A 274 -22.11 1.78 -3.26
N TRP A 275 -21.50 0.87 -2.51
CA TRP A 275 -21.45 -0.57 -2.79
C TRP A 275 -22.45 -1.37 -1.94
N GLY A 276 -23.29 -0.70 -1.15
CA GLY A 276 -24.36 -1.31 -0.37
C GLY A 276 -23.95 -1.81 1.02
N ASN A 277 -22.70 -1.59 1.45
CA ASN A 277 -22.29 -1.94 2.81
C ASN A 277 -22.78 -0.89 3.79
N LEU A 278 -23.08 -1.31 5.03
CA LEU A 278 -23.64 -0.43 6.05
C LEU A 278 -22.69 -0.31 7.24
N ARG A 279 -22.42 0.91 7.68
CA ARG A 279 -21.65 1.16 8.91
C ARG A 279 -22.54 1.04 10.14
N ILE A 280 -22.00 0.44 11.20
CA ILE A 280 -22.62 0.35 12.52
C ILE A 280 -21.64 0.84 13.58
N ALA A 281 -22.14 1.50 14.61
CA ALA A 281 -21.38 1.81 15.82
C ALA A 281 -22.25 1.65 17.07
N GLY A 282 -21.63 1.31 18.19
CA GLY A 282 -22.27 1.24 19.50
C GLY A 282 -21.31 1.66 20.61
N ILE A 283 -21.88 1.89 21.79
CA ILE A 283 -21.16 2.33 22.99
C ILE A 283 -21.47 1.34 24.11
N GLY A 284 -20.46 0.99 24.89
CA GLY A 284 -20.53 0.00 25.96
C GLY A 284 -19.97 -1.35 25.52
N ARG A 285 -20.47 -2.42 26.14
CA ARG A 285 -19.99 -3.78 25.90
C ARG A 285 -20.14 -4.14 24.40
N PRO A 286 -19.05 -4.48 23.69
CA PRO A 286 -19.14 -4.89 22.30
C PRO A 286 -19.80 -6.27 22.17
N PRO A 287 -20.30 -6.62 20.97
CA PRO A 287 -20.92 -7.92 20.73
C PRO A 287 -19.90 -9.06 20.65
N PHE A 288 -18.60 -8.75 20.55
CA PHE A 288 -17.51 -9.72 20.50
C PHE A 288 -16.78 -9.82 21.85
N PRO A 289 -16.12 -10.96 22.15
CA PRO A 289 -15.30 -11.09 23.33
C PRO A 289 -14.16 -10.07 23.30
N LEU A 290 -14.04 -9.28 24.37
CA LEU A 290 -12.83 -8.50 24.59
C LEU A 290 -11.74 -9.48 25.02
N ALA A 291 -10.55 -9.36 24.44
CA ALA A 291 -9.40 -10.04 25.02
C ALA A 291 -9.25 -9.53 26.46
N ASP A 292 -9.26 -10.45 27.44
CA ASP A 292 -8.89 -10.11 28.81
C ASP A 292 -7.44 -9.64 28.78
N ASN A 293 -7.23 -8.33 28.65
CA ASN A 293 -5.96 -7.72 28.97
C ASN A 293 -5.87 -7.73 30.48
N GLY A 294 -5.51 -8.90 31.02
CA GLY A 294 -5.30 -9.15 32.43
C GLY A 294 -4.37 -8.11 33.02
N ILE A 295 -4.96 -7.10 33.64
CA ILE A 295 -4.29 -6.24 34.61
C ILE A 295 -4.91 -6.61 35.95
N HIS A 296 -4.30 -7.62 36.58
CA HIS A 296 -4.29 -7.75 38.03
C HIS A 296 -3.12 -6.95 38.57
#